data_AF-A0A9D7NUC1-F1
#
_entry.id   AF-A0A9D7NUC1-F1
#
_cell.length_a   1.000
_cell.length_b   1.000
_cell.length_c   1.000
_cell.angle_alpha   90.00
_cell.angle_beta   90.00
_cell.angle_gamma   90.00
#
_symmetry.space_group_name_H-M   'P 1'
#
loop_
_entity.id
_entity.type
_entity.pdbx_description
1 polymer ?
#
loop_
_entity_poly.entity_id
_entity_poly.type
_entity_poly.pdbx_seq_one_letter_code
_entity_poly.pdbx_strand_id
1 'polypeptide(L)'
;MDLLGALSVVLTAMVKFLFAGLLSYSLGHGIGLTILLTALGGLSGMVLFYLTGTQVLEWFRIRYVRRSTERIARGLAPKPIFTRTNRWIVRIKHLYGVRGLAALAPPILSIPVTALLAAKYFRHERRTLPTLLASVLVWSGVLSLAWAFLR
;
A
#
# COMPACT_ATOMS: atom_id res chain seq x y z
N MET A 1 -26.95 6.25 -8.84
CA MET A 1 -25.52 6.06 -8.52
C MET A 1 -24.79 7.28 -9.01
N ASP A 2 -24.31 8.10 -8.09
CA ASP A 2 -23.55 9.29 -8.48
C ASP A 2 -22.14 8.85 -8.86
N LEU A 3 -21.80 8.98 -10.14
CA LEU A 3 -20.52 8.55 -10.72
C LEU A 3 -19.32 9.10 -9.93
N LEU A 4 -19.45 10.35 -9.45
CA LEU A 4 -18.45 11.02 -8.63
C LEU A 4 -18.25 10.33 -7.26
N GLY A 5 -19.32 9.84 -6.65
CA GLY A 5 -19.26 9.11 -5.38
C GLY A 5 -18.58 7.74 -5.54
N ALA A 6 -18.88 7.02 -6.63
CA ALA A 6 -18.20 5.76 -6.93
C ALA A 6 -16.70 5.97 -7.21
N LEU A 7 -16.36 7.01 -7.97
CA LEU A 7 -14.98 7.36 -8.30
C LEU A 7 -14.18 7.76 -7.04
N SER A 8 -14.77 8.55 -6.14
CA SER A 8 -14.09 8.94 -4.91
C SER A 8 -13.77 7.74 -4.00
N VAL A 9 -14.65 6.74 -3.93
CA VAL A 9 -14.40 5.48 -3.22
C VAL A 9 -13.26 4.70 -3.85
N VAL A 10 -13.23 4.58 -5.18
CA VAL A 10 -12.15 3.88 -5.91
C VAL A 10 -10.79 4.55 -5.67
N LEU A 11 -10.72 5.88 -5.80
CA LEU A 11 -9.50 6.64 -5.56
C LEU A 11 -9.05 6.56 -4.09
N THR A 12 -10.00 6.58 -3.15
CA THR A 12 -9.71 6.41 -1.73
C THR A 12 -9.21 5.00 -1.45
N ALA A 13 -9.79 3.98 -2.07
CA ALA A 13 -9.33 2.59 -1.93
C ALA A 13 -7.90 2.42 -2.43
N MET A 14 -7.58 3.05 -3.56
CA MET A 14 -6.26 3.03 -4.19
C MET A 14 -5.15 3.63 -3.31
N VAL A 15 -5.44 4.69 -2.54
CA VAL A 15 -4.45 5.36 -1.69
C VAL A 15 -4.55 4.93 -0.23
N LYS A 16 -5.75 4.87 0.35
CA LYS A 16 -6.01 4.62 1.76
C LYS A 16 -7.16 3.64 1.96
N PHE A 17 -6.93 2.44 1.47
CA PHE A 17 -7.81 1.27 1.47
C PHE A 17 -8.66 1.08 2.74
N LEU A 18 -8.07 1.26 3.92
CA LEU A 18 -8.77 1.10 5.20
C LEU A 18 -10.06 1.94 5.30
N PHE A 19 -10.05 3.18 4.80
CA PHE A 19 -11.17 4.12 4.96
C PHE A 19 -12.14 4.14 3.78
N ALA A 20 -11.84 3.40 2.70
CA ALA A 20 -12.69 3.42 1.51
C ALA A 20 -14.07 2.77 1.74
N GLY A 21 -14.14 1.74 2.60
CA GLY A 21 -15.40 1.12 3.02
C GLY A 21 -16.30 2.11 3.77
N LEU A 22 -15.72 2.83 4.75
CA LEU A 22 -16.43 3.89 5.50
C LEU A 22 -16.98 4.97 4.56
N LEU A 23 -16.15 5.46 3.63
CA LEU A 23 -16.58 6.46 2.65
C LEU A 23 -17.74 5.94 1.80
N SER A 24 -17.65 4.71 1.30
CA SER A 24 -18.70 4.10 0.48
C SER A 24 -20.04 4.01 1.22
N TYR A 25 -20.03 3.61 2.50
CA TYR A 25 -21.25 3.58 3.30
C TYR A 25 -21.78 4.97 3.63
N SER A 26 -20.92 5.97 3.87
CA SER A 26 -21.35 7.35 4.08
C SER A 26 -22.07 7.95 2.86
N LEU A 27 -21.80 7.41 1.67
CA LEU A 27 -22.47 7.75 0.42
C LEU A 27 -23.74 6.91 0.15
N GLY A 28 -24.15 6.08 1.13
CA GLY A 28 -25.36 5.25 1.03
C GLY A 28 -25.21 3.98 0.19
N HIS A 29 -23.99 3.59 -0.21
CA HIS A 29 -23.80 2.38 -1.00
C HIS A 29 -24.09 1.10 -0.19
N GLY A 30 -24.68 0.10 -0.85
CA GLY A 30 -24.88 -1.23 -0.28
C GLY A 30 -23.58 -2.04 -0.16
N ILE A 31 -23.60 -3.11 0.64
CA ILE A 31 -22.41 -3.92 0.93
C ILE A 31 -21.74 -4.50 -0.33
N GLY A 32 -22.50 -5.08 -1.26
CA GLY A 32 -21.95 -5.69 -2.47
C GLY A 32 -21.22 -4.68 -3.36
N LEU A 33 -21.81 -3.48 -3.49
CA LEU A 33 -21.21 -2.39 -4.23
C LEU A 33 -19.96 -1.83 -3.52
N THR A 34 -19.98 -1.70 -2.19
CA THR A 34 -18.82 -1.28 -1.41
C THR A 34 -17.66 -2.27 -1.58
N ILE A 35 -17.91 -3.59 -1.54
CA ILE A 35 -16.89 -4.61 -1.81
C ILE A 35 -16.34 -4.46 -3.22
N LEU A 36 -17.20 -4.25 -4.22
CA LEU A 36 -16.79 -4.09 -5.61
C LEU A 36 -15.91 -2.85 -5.81
N LEU A 37 -16.34 -1.68 -5.35
CA LEU A 37 -15.61 -0.41 -5.53
C LEU A 37 -14.26 -0.43 -4.79
N THR A 38 -14.24 -0.96 -3.56
CA THR A 38 -13.00 -1.08 -2.79
C THR A 38 -12.04 -2.09 -3.43
N ALA A 39 -12.53 -3.24 -3.91
CA ALA A 39 -11.72 -4.21 -4.64
C ALA A 39 -11.13 -3.62 -5.92
N LEU A 40 -11.93 -2.93 -6.75
CA LEU A 40 -11.46 -2.32 -7.99
C LEU A 40 -10.39 -1.26 -7.73
N GLY A 41 -10.61 -0.35 -6.78
CA GLY A 41 -9.63 0.67 -6.41
C GLY A 41 -8.38 0.07 -5.78
N GLY A 42 -8.55 -0.96 -4.94
CA GLY A 42 -7.43 -1.64 -4.30
C GLY A 42 -6.54 -2.39 -5.30
N LEU A 43 -7.16 -3.14 -6.21
CA LEU A 43 -6.44 -3.91 -7.24
C LEU A 43 -5.71 -2.99 -8.21
N SER A 44 -6.42 -2.01 -8.78
CA SER A 44 -5.84 -1.04 -9.71
C SER A 44 -4.70 -0.25 -9.05
N GLY A 45 -4.89 0.19 -7.81
CA GLY A 45 -3.87 0.83 -7.00
C GLY A 45 -2.65 -0.05 -6.80
N MET A 46 -2.85 -1.29 -6.36
CA MET A 46 -1.77 -2.24 -6.11
C MET A 46 -0.94 -2.49 -7.36
N VAL A 47 -1.59 -2.74 -8.50
CA VAL A 47 -0.91 -2.91 -9.79
C VAL A 47 -0.13 -1.66 -10.17
N LEU A 48 -0.78 -0.49 -10.15
CA LEU A 48 -0.16 0.76 -10.55
C LEU A 48 1.09 1.08 -9.72
N PHE A 49 0.98 1.06 -8.39
CA PHE A 49 2.09 1.39 -7.49
C PHE A 49 3.18 0.33 -7.47
N TYR A 50 2.85 -0.95 -7.71
CA TYR A 50 3.85 -2.01 -7.77
C TYR A 50 4.71 -1.89 -9.02
N LEU A 51 4.08 -1.64 -10.19
CA LEU A 51 4.78 -1.52 -11.47
C LEU A 51 5.63 -0.24 -11.52
N THR A 52 5.04 0.90 -11.14
CA THR A 52 5.75 2.19 -11.10
C THR A 52 6.71 2.30 -9.91
N GLY A 53 6.62 1.38 -8.94
CA GLY A 53 7.32 1.50 -7.67
C GLY A 53 8.84 1.52 -7.80
N THR A 54 9.39 0.84 -8.80
CA THR A 54 10.86 0.82 -9.03
C THR A 54 11.39 2.17 -9.49
N GLN A 55 10.64 2.87 -10.35
CA GLN A 55 10.97 4.21 -10.82
C GLN A 55 10.89 5.22 -9.66
N VAL A 56 9.82 5.12 -8.87
CA VAL A 56 9.62 5.95 -7.67
C VAL A 56 10.74 5.74 -6.65
N LEU A 57 11.13 4.49 -6.43
CA LEU A 57 12.24 4.14 -5.54
C LEU A 57 13.58 4.69 -6.02
N GLU A 58 13.85 4.60 -7.32
CA GLU A 58 15.08 5.12 -7.90
C GLU A 58 15.15 6.64 -7.78
N TRP A 59 14.03 7.33 -8.03
CA TRP A 59 13.92 8.77 -7.81
C TRP A 59 14.20 9.15 -6.35
N PHE A 60 13.63 8.40 -5.38
CA PHE A 60 13.94 8.59 -3.97
C PHE A 60 15.40 8.28 -3.62
N ARG A 61 16.01 7.27 -4.26
CA ARG A 61 17.42 6.91 -4.07
C ARG A 61 18.33 8.04 -4.52
N ILE A 62 18.15 8.56 -5.73
CA ILE A 62 18.93 9.68 -6.27
C ILE A 62 18.81 10.91 -5.35
N ARG A 63 17.57 11.23 -4.93
CA ARG A 63 17.32 12.35 -4.02
C ARG A 63 17.97 12.14 -2.64
N TYR A 64 17.99 10.92 -2.13
CA TYR A 64 18.66 10.56 -0.90
C TYR A 64 20.18 10.73 -1.01
N VAL A 65 20.80 10.19 -2.08
CA VAL A 65 22.24 10.30 -2.33
C VAL A 65 22.66 11.76 -2.42
N ARG A 66 21.95 12.59 -3.19
CA ARG A 66 22.24 14.02 -3.32
C ARG A 66 22.16 14.76 -1.97
N ARG A 67 21.15 14.48 -1.16
CA ARG A 67 21.04 15.07 0.20
C ARG A 67 22.12 14.56 1.16
N SER A 68 22.60 13.34 0.95
CA SER A 68 23.68 12.76 1.74
C SER A 68 25.01 13.41 1.39
N THR A 69 25.32 13.59 0.11
CA THR A 69 26.55 14.27 -0.33
C THR A 69 26.56 15.74 0.09
N GLU A 70 25.44 16.45 -0.03
CA GLU A 70 25.30 17.83 0.48
C GLU A 70 25.52 17.92 2.01
N ARG A 71 25.08 16.92 2.78
CA ARG A 71 25.32 16.88 4.24
C ARG A 71 26.79 16.65 4.58
N ILE A 72 27.44 15.72 3.89
CA ILE A 72 28.86 15.41 4.07
C ILE A 72 29.71 16.64 3.69
N ALA A 73 29.37 17.33 2.60
CA ALA A 73 30.03 18.57 2.19
C ALA A 73 29.88 19.72 3.22
N ARG A 74 28.83 19.68 4.06
CA ARG A 74 28.61 20.60 5.18
C ARG A 74 29.25 20.14 6.50
N GLY A 75 30.02 19.06 6.50
CA GLY A 75 30.66 18.48 7.69
C GLY A 75 29.69 17.80 8.66
N LEU A 76 28.44 17.54 8.25
CA LEU A 76 27.45 16.89 9.11
C LEU A 76 27.58 15.36 9.05
N ALA A 77 27.36 14.71 10.19
CA ALA A 77 27.39 13.25 10.28
C ALA A 77 26.36 12.59 9.33
N PRO A 78 26.70 11.43 8.73
CA PRO A 78 25.81 10.71 7.84
C PRO A 78 24.58 10.20 8.59
N LYS A 79 23.44 10.14 7.89
CA LYS A 79 22.20 9.61 8.49
C LYS A 79 22.35 8.10 8.75
N PRO A 80 21.87 7.58 9.89
CA PRO A 80 21.91 6.16 10.16
C PRO A 80 21.05 5.39 9.16
N ILE A 81 21.65 4.37 8.53
CA ILE A 81 20.98 3.51 7.56
C ILE A 81 19.97 2.58 8.27
N PHE A 82 20.27 2.13 9.49
CA PHE A 82 19.42 1.23 10.28
C PHE A 82 18.59 1.96 11.35
N THR A 83 17.59 2.71 10.91
CA THR A 83 16.56 3.28 11.79
C THR A 83 15.68 2.19 12.42
N ARG A 84 14.91 2.53 13.47
CA ARG A 84 13.94 1.60 14.10
C ARG A 84 12.96 1.02 13.06
N THR A 85 12.45 1.88 12.18
CA THR A 85 11.54 1.48 11.09
C THR A 85 12.22 0.55 10.09
N ASN A 86 13.46 0.84 9.66
CA ASN A 86 14.18 -0.03 8.74
C ASN A 86 14.45 -1.41 9.35
N ARG A 87 14.81 -1.46 10.64
CA ARG A 87 14.98 -2.73 11.36
C ARG A 87 13.68 -3.52 11.44
N TRP A 88 12.54 -2.87 11.70
CA TRP A 88 11.23 -3.55 11.73
C TRP A 88 10.83 -4.11 10.36
N ILE A 89 11.02 -3.33 9.29
CA ILE A 89 10.77 -3.78 7.91
C ILE A 89 11.64 -5.00 7.56
N VAL A 90 12.93 -4.98 7.91
CA VAL A 90 13.84 -6.11 7.69
C VAL A 90 13.42 -7.34 8.50
N ARG A 91 12.97 -7.18 9.75
CA ARG A 91 12.44 -8.29 10.56
C ARG A 91 11.20 -8.93 9.92
N ILE A 92 10.23 -8.14 9.47
CA ILE A 92 9.03 -8.66 8.79
C ILE A 92 9.42 -9.42 7.52
N LYS A 93 10.34 -8.86 6.73
CA LYS A 93 10.88 -9.52 5.54
C LYS A 93 11.44 -10.90 5.89
N HIS A 94 12.24 -10.97 6.95
CA HIS A 94 12.95 -12.20 7.34
C HIS A 94 12.05 -13.26 7.98
N LEU A 95 11.01 -12.84 8.70
CA LEU A 95 10.11 -13.75 9.42
C LEU A 95 8.97 -14.29 8.56
N TYR A 96 8.36 -13.45 7.71
CA TYR A 96 7.10 -13.80 7.05
C TYR A 96 7.13 -13.68 5.51
N GLY A 97 8.22 -13.13 4.95
CA GLY A 97 8.37 -12.97 3.51
C GLY A 97 7.20 -12.23 2.83
N VAL A 98 6.90 -12.61 1.59
CA VAL A 98 5.80 -12.04 0.80
C VAL A 98 4.44 -12.27 1.46
N ARG A 99 4.23 -13.43 2.09
CA ARG A 99 2.92 -13.82 2.64
C ARG A 99 2.53 -12.97 3.84
N GLY A 100 3.46 -12.69 4.77
CA GLY A 100 3.15 -11.80 5.90
C GLY A 100 2.98 -10.35 5.48
N LEU A 101 3.76 -9.89 4.49
CA LEU A 101 3.54 -8.57 3.91
C LEU A 101 2.14 -8.48 3.31
N ALA A 102 1.75 -9.46 2.50
CA ALA A 102 0.42 -9.50 1.89
C ALA A 102 -0.68 -9.57 2.95
N ALA A 103 -0.55 -10.39 3.99
CA ALA A 103 -1.60 -10.58 4.99
C ALA A 103 -1.90 -9.32 5.82
N LEU A 104 -0.90 -8.50 6.15
CA LEU A 104 -1.07 -7.40 7.12
C LEU A 104 -0.95 -6.00 6.50
N ALA A 105 -0.16 -5.84 5.44
CA ALA A 105 0.24 -4.52 4.98
C ALA A 105 -0.87 -3.73 4.23
N PRO A 106 -1.73 -4.33 3.38
CA PRO A 106 -2.72 -3.55 2.62
C PRO A 106 -3.64 -2.65 3.48
N PRO A 107 -4.25 -3.12 4.59
CA PRO A 107 -5.04 -2.26 5.46
C PRO A 107 -4.18 -1.34 6.37
N ILE A 108 -3.03 -1.82 6.87
CA ILE A 108 -2.24 -1.09 7.88
C ILE A 108 -1.33 -0.03 7.25
N LEU A 109 -0.54 -0.41 6.24
CA LEU A 109 0.50 0.43 5.65
C LEU A 109 0.02 1.26 4.48
N SER A 110 -1.21 1.05 4.01
CA SER A 110 -1.77 1.56 2.75
C SER A 110 -1.20 0.87 1.51
N ILE A 111 -1.97 0.92 0.41
CA ILE A 111 -1.62 0.25 -0.85
C ILE A 111 -0.34 0.82 -1.48
N PRO A 112 -0.15 2.15 -1.61
CA PRO A 112 1.07 2.68 -2.22
C PRO A 112 2.34 2.21 -1.50
N VAL A 113 2.35 2.28 -0.17
CA VAL A 113 3.50 1.88 0.64
C VAL A 113 3.73 0.37 0.55
N THR A 114 2.66 -0.44 0.64
CA THR A 114 2.74 -1.90 0.54
C THR A 114 3.31 -2.32 -0.81
N ALA A 115 2.79 -1.73 -1.90
CA ALA A 115 3.23 -2.00 -3.26
C ALA A 115 4.70 -1.59 -3.48
N LEU A 116 5.11 -0.43 -2.97
CA LEU A 116 6.51 0.04 -3.02
C LEU A 116 7.46 -0.89 -2.25
N LEU A 117 7.08 -1.32 -1.03
CA LEU A 117 7.87 -2.26 -0.24
C LEU A 117 7.99 -3.61 -0.95
N ALA A 118 6.90 -4.09 -1.54
CA ALA A 118 6.90 -5.32 -2.32
C ALA A 118 7.78 -5.22 -3.57
N ALA A 119 7.68 -4.12 -4.32
CA ALA A 119 8.53 -3.85 -5.47
C ALA A 119 10.02 -3.71 -5.07
N LYS A 120 10.30 -3.17 -3.88
CA LYS A 120 11.68 -3.06 -3.37
C LYS A 120 12.29 -4.40 -3.03
N TYR A 121 11.58 -5.22 -2.26
CA TYR A 121 12.17 -6.37 -1.58
C TYR A 121 11.84 -7.71 -2.23
N PHE A 122 10.76 -7.77 -3.02
CA PHE A 122 10.20 -9.03 -3.52
C PHE A 122 9.92 -9.01 -5.03
N ARG A 123 10.39 -8.00 -5.77
CA ARG A 123 10.22 -7.92 -7.25
C ARG A 123 10.73 -9.15 -8.01
N HIS A 124 11.71 -9.85 -7.45
CA HIS A 124 12.34 -11.00 -8.10
C HIS A 124 11.46 -12.26 -7.98
N GLU A 125 10.53 -12.27 -7.03
CA GLU A 125 9.59 -13.36 -6.81
C GLU A 125 8.30 -13.11 -7.62
N ARG A 126 8.07 -13.95 -8.65
CA ARG A 126 6.91 -13.82 -9.55
C ARG A 126 5.58 -13.94 -8.84
N ARG A 127 5.54 -14.64 -7.70
CA ARG A 127 4.34 -14.83 -6.88
C ARG A 127 3.94 -13.60 -6.08
N THR A 128 4.78 -12.56 -6.02
CA THR A 128 4.54 -11.37 -5.18
C THR A 128 3.28 -10.62 -5.55
N LEU A 129 3.15 -10.19 -6.81
CA LEU A 129 2.00 -9.45 -7.27
C LEU A 129 0.68 -10.24 -7.12
N PRO A 130 0.55 -11.50 -7.59
CA PRO A 130 -0.71 -12.24 -7.42
C PRO A 130 -1.07 -12.48 -5.95
N THR A 131 -0.08 -12.69 -5.07
CA THR A 131 -0.35 -12.84 -3.62
C THR A 131 -0.90 -11.55 -3.02
N LEU A 132 -0.38 -10.39 -3.43
CA LEU A 132 -0.89 -9.09 -2.98
C LEU A 132 -2.30 -8.81 -3.50
N LEU A 133 -2.58 -9.12 -4.77
CA LEU A 133 -3.91 -8.94 -5.35
C LEU A 133 -4.95 -9.83 -4.66
N ALA A 134 -4.60 -11.11 -4.41
CA ALA A 134 -5.45 -12.01 -3.63
C ALA A 134 -5.72 -11.46 -2.21
N SER A 135 -4.69 -10.91 -1.56
CA SER A 135 -4.88 -10.29 -0.24
C SER A 135 -5.79 -9.07 -0.29
N VAL A 136 -5.67 -8.21 -1.30
CA VAL A 136 -6.56 -7.05 -1.49
C VAL A 136 -8.02 -7.50 -1.63
N LEU A 137 -8.29 -8.59 -2.36
CA LEU A 137 -9.64 -9.15 -2.50
C LEU A 137 -10.19 -9.68 -1.17
N VAL A 138 -9.37 -10.37 -0.38
CA VAL A 138 -9.78 -10.84 0.94
C VAL A 138 -10.11 -9.66 1.84
N TRP A 139 -9.23 -8.66 1.89
CA TRP A 139 -9.42 -7.50 2.75
C TRP A 139 -10.52 -6.55 2.27
N SER A 140 -10.85 -6.48 0.98
CA SER A 140 -12.00 -5.68 0.52
C SER A 140 -13.29 -6.22 1.11
N GLY A 141 -13.45 -7.54 1.15
CA GLY A 141 -14.55 -8.21 1.86
C GLY A 141 -14.52 -7.95 3.36
N VAL A 142 -13.39 -8.27 4.02
CA VAL A 142 -13.26 -8.17 5.49
C VAL A 142 -13.47 -6.73 5.98
N LEU A 143 -12.87 -5.73 5.35
CA LEU A 143 -13.03 -4.33 5.75
C LEU A 143 -14.43 -3.81 5.45
N SER A 144 -15.02 -4.17 4.30
CA SER A 144 -16.38 -3.76 3.98
C SER A 144 -17.39 -4.35 4.96
N LEU A 145 -17.18 -5.59 5.41
CA LEU A 145 -17.97 -6.20 6.48
C LEU A 145 -17.74 -5.51 7.82
N ALA A 146 -16.48 -5.30 8.21
CA ALA A 146 -16.13 -4.62 9.47
C ALA A 146 -16.77 -3.23 9.56
N TRP A 147 -16.72 -2.44 8.49
CA TRP A 147 -17.37 -1.13 8.44
C TRP A 147 -18.89 -1.22 8.35
N ALA A 148 -19.45 -2.28 7.78
CA ALA A 148 -20.91 -2.49 7.80
C ALA A 148 -21.44 -2.71 9.22
N PHE A 149 -20.68 -3.43 10.06
CA PHE A 149 -21.04 -3.64 11.47
C PHE A 149 -20.87 -2.40 12.35
N LEU A 150 -20.04 -1.44 11.94
CA LEU A 150 -19.74 -0.22 12.69
C LEU A 150 -20.60 0.99 12.27
N ARG A 151 -21.44 0.84 11.25
CA ARG A 151 -22.37 1.87 10.77
C ARG A 151 -23.67 1.83 11.58
#